data_AF-A0A1U7J2M3-F1
#
_entry.id   AF-A0A1U7J2M3-F1
#
_cell.length_a   1.000
_cell.length_b   1.000
_cell.length_c   1.000
_cell.angle_alpha   90.00
_cell.angle_beta   90.00
_cell.angle_gamma   90.00
#
_symmetry.space_group_name_H-M   'P 1'
#
loop_
_entity.id
_entity.type
_entity.pdbx_description
1 polymer ?
#
loop_
_entity_poly.entity_id
_entity_poly.type
_entity_poly.pdbx_seq_one_letter_code
_entity_poly.pdbx_strand_id
1 'polypeptide(L)'
;MENRLFYLSFATLVAHELDAMTQAEWRLLFILNRLPEAIAEMAFVLVHIPLVAGLLWLTHNEAPAVRRWSRTAVAIFLVIHAGLHKRLDHSPLYTFDSNLSLGLIYGGGALGLLYLLTVLMTARQTLQADSQNTK
;
A
#
# COMPACT_ATOMS: atom_id res chain seq x y z
N MET A 1 12.58 6.75 -12.83
CA MET A 1 12.70 5.64 -11.85
C MET A 1 11.51 5.62 -10.89
N GLU A 2 11.18 6.76 -10.29
CA GLU A 2 10.04 6.93 -9.37
C GLU A 2 8.72 6.28 -9.84
N ASN A 3 8.29 6.52 -11.08
CA ASN A 3 7.06 5.90 -11.62
C ASN A 3 7.10 4.36 -11.64
N ARG A 4 8.27 3.77 -11.93
CA ARG A 4 8.43 2.31 -11.99
C ARG A 4 8.38 1.70 -10.59
N LEU A 5 9.04 2.36 -9.62
CA LEU A 5 8.97 1.97 -8.22
C LEU A 5 7.53 2.04 -7.72
N PHE A 6 6.81 3.14 -8.00
CA PHE A 6 5.41 3.26 -7.63
C PHE A 6 4.54 2.14 -8.20
N TYR A 7 4.66 1.86 -9.50
CA TYR A 7 3.87 0.79 -10.11
C TYR A 7 4.21 -0.59 -9.57
N LEU A 8 5.48 -0.85 -9.24
CA LEU A 8 5.87 -2.11 -8.60
C LEU A 8 5.32 -2.21 -7.18
N SER A 9 5.38 -1.13 -6.38
CA SER A 9 4.76 -1.07 -5.05
C SER A 9 3.25 -1.30 -5.13
N PHE A 10 2.57 -0.63 -6.05
CA PHE A 10 1.12 -0.75 -6.25
C PHE A 10 0.73 -2.16 -6.72
N ALA A 11 1.47 -2.73 -7.67
CA ALA A 11 1.23 -4.10 -8.11
C ALA A 11 1.44 -5.11 -6.98
N THR A 12 2.44 -4.88 -6.12
CA THR A 12 2.70 -5.72 -4.94
C THR A 12 1.56 -5.61 -3.92
N LEU A 13 1.01 -4.41 -3.71
CA LEU A 13 -0.19 -4.22 -2.89
C LEU A 13 -1.36 -5.05 -3.43
N VAL A 14 -1.67 -4.93 -4.72
CA VAL A 14 -2.78 -5.69 -5.33
C VAL A 14 -2.53 -7.21 -5.26
N ALA A 15 -1.29 -7.66 -5.48
CA ALA A 15 -0.94 -9.07 -5.34
C ALA A 15 -1.06 -9.55 -3.88
N HIS A 16 -0.74 -8.70 -2.91
CA HIS A 16 -0.98 -8.98 -1.51
C HIS A 16 -2.47 -9.12 -1.19
N GLU A 17 -3.36 -8.31 -1.77
CA GLU A 17 -4.81 -8.48 -1.57
C GLU A 17 -5.34 -9.82 -2.10
N LEU A 18 -4.74 -10.35 -3.17
CA LEU A 18 -5.05 -11.70 -3.66
C LEU A 18 -4.62 -12.78 -2.67
N ASP A 19 -3.43 -12.63 -2.09
CA ASP A 19 -2.95 -13.53 -1.04
C ASP A 19 -3.80 -13.38 0.24
N ALA A 20 -4.15 -12.17 0.64
CA ALA A 20 -5.00 -11.86 1.79
C ALA A 20 -6.38 -12.52 1.72
N MET A 21 -6.95 -12.61 0.51
CA MET A 21 -8.17 -13.40 0.28
C MET A 21 -7.95 -14.89 0.62
N THR A 22 -6.83 -15.49 0.17
CA THR A 22 -6.52 -16.89 0.48
C THR A 22 -6.20 -17.12 1.96
N GLN A 23 -5.73 -16.09 2.65
CA GLN A 23 -5.38 -16.09 4.08
C GLN A 23 -6.53 -15.63 4.99
N ALA A 24 -7.73 -15.41 4.45
CA ALA A 24 -8.90 -14.97 5.21
C ALA A 24 -8.66 -13.72 6.07
N GLU A 25 -7.95 -12.72 5.53
CA GLU A 25 -7.52 -11.53 6.28
C GLU A 25 -8.69 -10.74 6.87
N TRP A 26 -9.90 -10.85 6.31
CA TRP A 26 -11.11 -10.24 6.88
C TRP A 26 -11.34 -10.62 8.36
N ARG A 27 -10.82 -11.76 8.81
CA ARG A 27 -10.85 -12.18 10.23
C ARG A 27 -10.00 -11.30 11.14
N LEU A 28 -8.97 -10.64 10.61
CA LEU A 28 -8.11 -9.68 11.32
C LEU A 28 -8.69 -8.25 11.30
N LEU A 29 -9.57 -7.93 10.35
CA LEU A 29 -10.13 -6.59 10.19
C LEU A 29 -11.25 -6.32 11.20
N PHE A 30 -11.10 -5.28 12.04
CA PHE A 30 -11.99 -4.97 13.18
C PHE A 30 -13.49 -4.84 12.87
N ILE A 31 -13.84 -4.50 11.63
CA ILE A 31 -15.23 -4.38 11.17
C ILE A 31 -15.71 -5.71 10.59
N LEU A 32 -14.93 -6.32 9.68
CA LEU A 32 -15.35 -7.54 8.97
C LEU A 32 -15.31 -8.78 9.86
N ASN A 33 -14.45 -8.81 10.88
CA ASN A 33 -14.34 -9.93 11.83
C ASN A 33 -15.58 -10.14 12.71
N ARG A 34 -16.55 -9.23 12.66
CA ARG A 34 -17.84 -9.31 13.36
C ARG A 34 -18.96 -9.88 12.51
N LEU A 35 -18.74 -10.00 11.19
CA LEU A 35 -19.72 -10.51 10.26
C LEU A 35 -19.66 -12.04 10.20
N PRO A 36 -20.77 -12.73 9.86
CA PRO A 36 -20.72 -14.15 9.51
C PRO A 36 -19.69 -14.40 8.39
N GLU A 37 -18.96 -15.51 8.48
CA GLU A 37 -17.81 -15.82 7.62
C GLU A 37 -18.06 -15.55 6.12
N ALA A 38 -19.12 -16.13 5.56
CA ALA A 38 -19.46 -15.97 4.14
C ALA A 38 -19.80 -14.51 3.76
N ILE A 39 -20.36 -13.74 4.69
CA ILE A 39 -20.67 -12.32 4.48
C ILE A 39 -19.38 -11.49 4.55
N ALA A 40 -18.48 -11.81 5.49
CA ALA A 40 -17.19 -11.13 5.63
C ALA A 40 -16.30 -11.33 4.39
N GLU A 41 -16.22 -12.56 3.89
CA GLU A 41 -15.51 -12.91 2.66
C GLU A 41 -16.06 -12.14 1.45
N MET A 42 -17.38 -12.20 1.22
CA MET A 42 -18.02 -11.47 0.12
C MET A 42 -17.81 -9.96 0.25
N ALA A 43 -17.98 -9.41 1.45
CA ALA A 43 -17.79 -7.98 1.70
C ALA A 43 -16.34 -7.55 1.48
N PHE A 44 -15.36 -8.39 1.86
CA PHE A 44 -13.94 -8.15 1.60
C PHE A 44 -13.73 -7.92 0.10
N VAL A 45 -14.16 -8.84 -0.76
CA VAL A 45 -14.01 -8.71 -2.22
C VAL A 45 -14.76 -7.48 -2.76
N LEU A 46 -16.03 -7.30 -2.37
CA LEU A 46 -16.87 -6.23 -2.93
C LEU A 46 -16.39 -4.82 -2.54
N VAL A 47 -15.82 -4.64 -1.34
CA VAL A 47 -15.25 -3.35 -0.90
C VAL A 47 -13.96 -3.04 -1.67
N HIS A 48 -13.18 -4.04 -2.04
CA HIS A 48 -11.95 -3.82 -2.80
C HIS A 48 -12.21 -3.30 -4.21
N ILE A 49 -13.35 -3.60 -4.84
CA ILE A 49 -13.68 -3.10 -6.19
C ILE A 49 -13.68 -1.56 -6.26
N PRO A 50 -14.53 -0.83 -5.51
CA PRO A 50 -14.53 0.63 -5.52
C PRO A 50 -13.25 1.22 -4.94
N LEU A 51 -12.61 0.54 -3.97
CA LEU A 51 -11.34 0.98 -3.40
C LEU A 51 -10.23 1.00 -4.47
N VAL A 52 -10.01 -0.11 -5.17
CA VAL A 52 -8.99 -0.23 -6.22
C VAL A 52 -9.29 0.73 -7.36
N ALA A 53 -10.56 0.86 -7.79
CA ALA A 53 -10.95 1.84 -8.81
C ALA A 53 -10.63 3.28 -8.39
N GLY A 54 -10.95 3.65 -7.14
CA GLY A 54 -10.65 4.95 -6.58
C GLY A 54 -9.14 5.22 -6.47
N LEU A 55 -8.37 4.23 -6.03
CA LEU A 55 -6.91 4.32 -5.95
C LEU A 55 -6.29 4.51 -7.34
N LEU A 56 -6.74 3.74 -8.35
CA LEU A 56 -6.28 3.91 -9.73
C LEU A 56 -6.59 5.31 -10.25
N TRP A 57 -7.82 5.80 -10.05
CA TRP A 57 -8.23 7.14 -10.46
C TRP A 57 -7.39 8.24 -9.80
N LEU A 58 -7.17 8.17 -8.49
CA LEU A 58 -6.38 9.16 -7.76
C LEU A 58 -4.90 9.14 -8.17
N THR A 59 -4.31 7.95 -8.27
CA THR A 59 -2.88 7.75 -8.57
C THR A 59 -2.53 7.97 -10.04
N HIS A 60 -3.53 8.13 -10.91
CA HIS A 60 -3.40 8.50 -12.31
C HIS A 60 -4.13 9.80 -12.67
N ASN A 61 -4.57 10.57 -11.66
CA ASN A 61 -5.30 11.80 -11.88
C ASN A 61 -4.50 12.78 -12.75
N GLU A 62 -5.17 13.52 -13.63
CA GLU A 62 -4.53 14.50 -14.53
C GLU A 62 -3.84 15.61 -13.73
N ALA A 63 -4.46 16.06 -12.64
CA ALA A 63 -3.91 17.07 -11.74
C ALA A 63 -2.63 16.54 -11.06
N PRO A 64 -1.44 17.11 -11.36
CA PRO A 64 -0.18 16.56 -10.86
C PRO A 64 -0.05 16.55 -9.34
N ALA A 65 -0.69 17.52 -8.66
CA ALA A 65 -0.71 17.60 -7.20
C ALA A 65 -1.46 16.43 -6.58
N VAL A 66 -2.67 16.12 -7.06
CA VAL A 66 -3.49 14.98 -6.60
C VAL A 66 -2.76 13.67 -6.87
N ARG A 67 -2.20 13.52 -8.07
CA ARG A 67 -1.44 12.33 -8.45
C ARG A 67 -0.22 12.10 -7.54
N ARG A 68 0.57 13.14 -7.26
CA ARG A 68 1.74 12.99 -6.35
C ARG A 68 1.30 12.65 -4.93
N TRP A 69 0.36 13.39 -4.37
CA TRP A 69 -0.10 13.17 -3.01
C TRP A 69 -0.70 11.78 -2.80
N SER A 70 -1.54 11.32 -3.73
CA SER A 70 -2.14 10.00 -3.66
C SER A 70 -1.10 8.88 -3.74
N ARG A 71 -0.09 9.00 -4.61
CA ARG A 71 1.02 8.04 -4.70
C ARG A 71 1.87 8.01 -3.43
N THR A 72 2.19 9.17 -2.87
CA THR A 72 2.86 9.28 -1.57
C THR A 72 2.03 8.64 -0.46
N ALA A 73 0.71 8.87 -0.43
CA ALA A 73 -0.19 8.29 0.57
C ALA A 73 -0.23 6.76 0.49
N VAL A 74 -0.33 6.19 -0.71
CA VAL A 74 -0.28 4.73 -0.92
C VAL A 74 1.07 4.15 -0.47
N ALA A 75 2.18 4.84 -0.76
CA ALA A 75 3.50 4.38 -0.33
C ALA A 75 3.68 4.43 1.20
N ILE A 76 3.15 5.46 1.87
CA ILE A 76 3.10 5.54 3.34
C ILE A 76 2.24 4.40 3.89
N PHE A 77 1.05 4.19 3.30
CA PHE A 77 0.16 3.10 3.68
C PHE A 77 0.88 1.75 3.63
N LEU A 78 1.60 1.43 2.56
CA LEU A 78 2.35 0.18 2.44
C LEU A 78 3.38 -0.03 3.56
N VAL A 79 4.09 1.02 3.97
CA VAL A 79 5.05 0.94 5.07
C VAL A 79 4.35 0.66 6.41
N ILE A 80 3.26 1.38 6.67
CA ILE A 80 2.45 1.19 7.87
C ILE A 80 1.81 -0.21 7.87
N HIS A 81 1.28 -0.64 6.73
CA HIS A 81 0.63 -1.93 6.51
C HIS A 81 1.56 -3.09 6.82
N ALA A 82 2.79 -3.07 6.31
CA ALA A 82 3.81 -4.05 6.67
C ALA A 82 4.09 -4.07 8.19
N GLY A 83 4.11 -2.90 8.84
CA GLY A 83 4.23 -2.79 10.30
C GLY A 83 3.02 -3.35 11.05
N LEU A 84 1.81 -3.21 10.51
CA LEU A 84 0.59 -3.79 11.09
C LEU A 84 0.62 -5.32 11.02
N HIS A 85 1.02 -5.91 9.89
CA HIS A 85 1.24 -7.35 9.81
C HIS A 85 2.27 -7.82 10.83
N LYS A 86 3.38 -7.10 10.98
CA LYS A 86 4.38 -7.44 11.99
C LYS A 86 3.86 -7.36 13.42
N ARG A 87 2.88 -6.50 13.70
CA ARG A 87 2.24 -6.41 15.02
C ARG A 87 1.22 -7.53 15.25
N LEU A 88 0.59 -8.01 14.19
CA LEU A 88 -0.47 -9.02 14.25
C LEU A 88 0.03 -10.46 14.06
N ASP A 89 1.30 -10.66 13.74
CA ASP A 89 1.90 -11.97 13.43
C ASP A 89 1.84 -13.00 14.56
N HIS A 90 1.61 -12.58 15.80
CA HIS A 90 1.38 -13.48 16.95
C HIS A 90 -0.10 -13.81 17.20
N SER A 91 -1.02 -13.22 16.43
CA SER A 91 -2.45 -13.50 16.55
C SER A 91 -2.76 -14.93 16.09
N PRO A 92 -3.65 -15.68 16.79
CA PRO A 92 -4.07 -17.00 16.32
C PRO A 92 -4.87 -16.96 15.01
N LEU A 93 -5.33 -15.76 14.59
CA LEU A 93 -6.04 -15.54 13.34
C LEU A 93 -5.11 -15.17 12.18
N TYR A 94 -3.80 -15.02 12.45
CA TYR A 94 -2.82 -14.64 11.44
C TYR A 94 -2.28 -15.87 10.73
N THR A 95 -2.45 -15.96 9.41
CA THR A 95 -2.07 -17.15 8.62
C THR A 95 -1.03 -16.87 7.53
N PHE A 96 -0.48 -15.65 7.45
CA PHE A 96 0.55 -15.31 6.46
C PHE A 96 1.94 -15.85 6.86
N ASP A 97 2.16 -17.15 6.68
CA ASP A 97 3.40 -17.84 7.07
C ASP A 97 4.33 -18.18 5.89
N SER A 98 3.83 -18.10 4.65
CA SER A 98 4.58 -18.48 3.46
C SER A 98 5.62 -17.42 3.05
N ASN A 99 6.71 -17.85 2.40
CA ASN A 99 7.69 -16.91 1.84
C ASN A 99 7.08 -15.94 0.82
N LEU A 100 6.05 -16.38 0.09
CA LEU A 100 5.33 -15.54 -0.86
C LEU A 100 4.57 -14.44 -0.11
N SER A 101 3.78 -14.81 0.90
CA SER A 101 3.02 -13.89 1.73
C SER A 101 3.90 -12.85 2.42
N LEU A 102 4.98 -13.32 3.07
CA LEU A 102 5.96 -12.43 3.71
C LEU A 102 6.67 -11.53 2.69
N GLY A 103 6.98 -12.07 1.50
CA GLY A 103 7.55 -11.33 0.39
C GLY A 103 6.64 -10.23 -0.13
N LEU A 104 5.33 -10.50 -0.26
CA LEU A 104 4.33 -9.51 -0.68
C LEU A 104 4.15 -8.40 0.37
N ILE A 105 4.02 -8.77 1.64
CA ILE A 105 3.83 -7.83 2.76
C ILE A 105 5.07 -6.94 2.92
N TYR A 106 6.22 -7.54 3.23
CA TYR A 106 7.43 -6.80 3.57
C TYR A 106 8.14 -6.24 2.33
N GLY A 107 8.06 -6.93 1.19
CA GLY A 107 8.54 -6.41 -0.08
C GLY A 107 7.72 -5.21 -0.55
N GLY A 108 6.39 -5.25 -0.40
CA GLY A 108 5.52 -4.09 -0.65
C GLY A 108 5.87 -2.89 0.23
N GLY A 109 6.05 -3.12 1.53
CA GLY A 109 6.50 -2.10 2.48
C GLY A 109 7.89 -1.52 2.11
N ALA A 110 8.86 -2.37 1.76
CA ALA A 110 10.19 -1.93 1.35
C ALA A 110 10.16 -1.10 0.06
N LEU A 111 9.38 -1.52 -0.94
CA LEU A 111 9.19 -0.77 -2.19
C LEU A 111 8.50 0.58 -1.95
N GLY A 112 7.50 0.62 -1.05
CA GLY A 112 6.87 1.86 -0.60
C GLY A 112 7.89 2.81 0.05
N LEU A 113 8.73 2.30 0.96
CA LEU A 113 9.80 3.09 1.59
C LEU A 113 10.80 3.62 0.56
N LEU A 114 11.25 2.78 -0.37
CA LEU A 114 12.16 3.20 -1.44
C LEU A 114 11.55 4.30 -2.31
N TYR A 115 10.26 4.20 -2.65
CA TYR A 115 9.55 5.26 -3.36
C TYR A 115 9.57 6.58 -2.57
N LEU A 116 9.24 6.55 -1.27
CA LEU A 116 9.24 7.75 -0.42
C LEU A 116 10.63 8.40 -0.34
N LEU A 117 11.69 7.60 -0.26
CA LEU A 117 13.07 8.12 -0.30
C LEU A 117 13.35 8.86 -1.60
N THR A 118 12.89 8.34 -2.76
CA THR A 118 13.06 9.06 -4.04
C THR A 118 12.32 10.39 -4.05
N VAL A 119 11.09 10.43 -3.54
CA VAL A 119 10.30 11.68 -3.45
C VAL A 119 11.00 12.71 -2.56
N LEU A 120 11.54 12.29 -1.41
CA LEU A 120 12.27 13.17 -0.49
C LEU A 120 13.57 13.71 -1.11
N MET A 121 14.30 12.87 -1.84
CA MET A 121 15.51 13.30 -2.55
C MET A 121 15.19 14.35 -3.62
N THR A 122 14.15 14.13 -4.42
CA THR A 122 13.72 15.09 -5.44
C THR A 122 13.28 16.41 -4.82
N ALA A 123 12.49 16.39 -3.75
CA ALA A 123 12.07 17.60 -3.06
C ALA A 123 13.26 18.41 -2.51
N ARG A 124 14.27 17.74 -1.95
CA ARG A 124 15.50 18.40 -1.47
C ARG A 124 16.28 19.06 -2.60
N GLN A 125 16.40 18.41 -3.75
CA GLN A 125 17.09 18.96 -4.91
C GLN A 125 16.41 20.22 -5.44
N THR A 126 15.08 20.24 -5.49
CA THR A 126 14.32 21.43 -5.91
C THR A 126 14.56 22.62 -4.98
N LEU A 127 14.50 22.40 -3.66
CA LEU A 127 14.74 23.45 -2.67
C LEU A 127 16.16 24.03 -2.75
N GLN A 128 17.16 23.19 -3.01
CA GLN A 128 18.55 23.64 -3.18
C GLN A 128 18.73 24.49 -4.44
N ALA A 129 18.14 24.09 -5.57
CA ALA A 129 18.21 24.82 -6.83
C ALA A 129 17.57 26.22 -6.71
N ASP A 130 16.40 26.32 -6.08
CA ASP A 130 15.72 27.60 -5.87
C ASP A 130 16.55 28.56 -5.01
N SER A 131 17.21 28.04 -3.96
CA SER A 131 18.07 28.85 -3.08
C SER A 131 19.31 29.42 -3.79
N GLN A 132 19.80 28.75 -4.84
CA GLN A 132 20.95 29.19 -5.64
C GLN A 132 20.57 30.26 -6.66
N ASN A 133 19.33 30.25 -7.18
CA ASN A 133 18.84 31.25 -8.14
C ASN A 133 18.43 32.59 -7.49
N THR A 134 18.20 32.60 -6.18
CA THR A 134 17.87 33.83 -5.41
C THR A 134 19.08 34.58 -4.85
N LYS A 135 20.31 34.10 -5.10
CA LYS A 135 21.57 34.79 -4.74
C LYS A 135 22.21 35.39 -5.97
#